data_AF-A0A521YRQ7-F1
#
_entry.id   AF-A0A521YRQ7-F1
#
_cell.length_a   1.000
_cell.length_b   1.000
_cell.length_c   1.000
_cell.angle_alpha   90.00
_cell.angle_beta   90.00
_cell.angle_gamma   90.00
#
_symmetry.space_group_name_H-M   'P 1'
#
loop_
_entity.id
_entity.type
_entity.pdbx_description
1 polymer ?
#
loop_
_entity_poly.entity_id
_entity_poly.type
_entity_poly.pdbx_seq_one_letter_code
_entity_poly.pdbx_strand_id
1 'polypeptide(L)'
;MKWRSIMLVAMVVHMMLSIVYGLVGAWLMHRFDWGRALVIGAVFGLAIYVINFYLIAPAMFPWFEMARNAISGFSRTMFGAILGVAYVWLRRPKEVGAHPG
;
A
#
# COMPACT_ATOMS: atom_id res chain seq x y z
N MET A 1 27.00 6.90 -11.79
CA MET A 1 26.86 6.26 -10.45
C MET A 1 26.41 4.83 -10.64
N LYS A 2 27.12 3.89 -10.02
CA LYS A 2 27.00 2.44 -10.28
C LYS A 2 25.63 1.93 -9.79
N TRP A 3 24.91 1.17 -10.60
CA TRP A 3 23.58 0.57 -10.37
C TRP A 3 23.24 0.18 -8.93
N ARG A 4 24.22 -0.31 -8.17
CA ARG A 4 24.14 -0.63 -6.73
C ARG A 4 23.61 0.53 -5.87
N SER A 5 24.04 1.76 -6.12
CA SER A 5 23.59 2.94 -5.35
C SER A 5 22.12 3.26 -5.62
N ILE A 6 21.66 3.09 -6.86
CA ILE A 6 20.26 3.31 -7.26
C ILE A 6 19.36 2.26 -6.61
N MET A 7 19.78 1.00 -6.60
CA MET A 7 19.05 -0.10 -5.94
C MET A 7 18.95 0.11 -4.42
N LEU A 8 20.02 0.54 -3.76
CA LEU A 8 20.00 0.83 -2.32
C LEU A 8 19.03 1.96 -1.98
N VAL A 9 19.10 3.08 -2.71
CA VAL A 9 18.17 4.20 -2.52
C VAL A 9 16.72 3.77 -2.80
N ALA A 10 16.49 3.00 -3.87
CA ALA A 10 15.17 2.46 -4.19
C ALA A 10 14.61 1.59 -3.06
N MET A 11 15.41 0.70 -2.47
CA MET A 11 14.97 -0.18 -1.39
C MET A 11 14.67 0.60 -0.10
N VAL A 12 15.51 1.58 0.25
CA VAL A 12 15.28 2.44 1.43
C VAL A 12 13.99 3.23 1.25
N VAL A 13 13.83 3.90 0.11
CA VAL A 13 12.62 4.68 -0.19
C VAL A 13 11.39 3.77 -0.21
N HIS A 14 11.47 2.59 -0.81
CA HIS A 14 10.39 1.61 -0.83
C HIS A 14 9.98 1.16 0.59
N MET A 15 10.94 0.89 1.46
CA MET A 15 10.67 0.46 2.83
C MET A 15 10.01 1.58 3.64
N MET A 16 10.52 2.81 3.54
CA MET A 16 9.93 3.96 4.24
C MET A 16 8.51 4.24 3.76
N LEU A 17 8.28 4.24 2.44
CA LEU A 17 6.95 4.43 1.86
C LEU A 17 5.98 3.33 2.30
N SER A 18 6.43 2.07 2.34
CA SER A 18 5.59 0.94 2.77
C SER A 18 5.12 1.09 4.21
N ILE A 19 5.99 1.54 5.12
CA ILE A 19 5.63 1.79 6.52
C ILE A 19 4.60 2.91 6.61
N VAL A 20 4.86 4.05 5.95
CA VAL A 20 3.95 5.21 5.96
C VAL A 20 2.59 4.85 5.38
N TYR A 21 2.56 4.19 4.23
CA TYR A 21 1.31 3.78 3.58
C TYR A 21 0.57 2.69 4.35
N GLY A 22 1.28 1.76 4.96
CA GLY A 22 0.70 0.76 5.85
C GLY A 22 -0.02 1.40 7.03
N LEU A 23 0.63 2.37 7.70
CA LEU A 23 0.06 3.09 8.84
C LEU A 23 -1.12 3.99 8.46
N VAL A 24 -1.00 4.76 7.37
CA VAL A 24 -2.08 5.63 6.88
C VAL A 24 -3.28 4.79 6.42
N GLY A 25 -3.03 3.70 5.68
CA GLY A 25 -4.07 2.78 5.24
C GLY A 25 -4.79 2.12 6.44
N ALA A 26 -4.03 1.62 7.42
CA ALA A 26 -4.55 1.05 8.65
C ALA A 26 -5.43 2.03 9.44
N TRP A 27 -4.99 3.29 9.58
CA TRP A 27 -5.75 4.35 10.25
C TRP A 27 -7.03 4.69 9.48
N LEU A 28 -6.93 4.85 8.16
CA LEU A 28 -8.06 5.21 7.30
C LEU A 28 -9.12 4.11 7.29
N MET A 29 -8.70 2.85 7.21
CA MET A 29 -9.58 1.68 7.17
C MET A 29 -10.14 1.32 8.55
N HIS A 30 -9.73 2.02 9.61
CA HIS A 30 -10.06 1.59 10.97
C HIS A 30 -11.52 1.64 11.33
N ARG A 31 -12.28 2.50 10.66
CA ARG A 31 -13.69 2.73 10.95
C ARG A 31 -14.64 2.09 9.94
N PHE A 32 -14.12 1.27 9.02
CA PHE A 32 -14.89 0.77 7.88
C PHE A 32 -15.03 -0.76 7.91
N ASP A 33 -16.22 -1.23 7.56
CA ASP A 33 -16.51 -2.66 7.34
C ASP A 33 -15.74 -3.24 6.14
N TRP A 34 -15.65 -4.57 6.09
CA TRP A 34 -14.88 -5.34 5.09
C TRP A 34 -15.02 -4.84 3.64
N GLY A 35 -16.25 -4.62 3.17
CA GLY A 35 -16.51 -4.17 1.79
C GLY A 35 -16.06 -2.73 1.54
N ARG A 36 -16.24 -1.84 2.51
CA ARG A 36 -15.80 -0.43 2.41
C ARG A 36 -14.28 -0.33 2.53
N ALA A 37 -13.66 -1.12 3.41
CA ALA A 37 -12.20 -1.19 3.54
C ALA A 37 -11.53 -1.67 2.25
N LEU A 38 -12.15 -2.60 1.51
CA LEU A 38 -11.64 -3.07 0.22
C LEU A 38 -11.65 -1.96 -0.84
N VAL A 39 -12.77 -1.25 -0.99
CA VAL A 39 -12.89 -0.14 -1.96
C VAL A 39 -11.96 1.02 -1.58
N ILE A 40 -11.95 1.42 -0.31
CA ILE A 40 -11.09 2.49 0.19
C ILE A 40 -9.61 2.10 0.05
N GLY A 41 -9.25 0.84 0.28
CA GLY A 41 -7.89 0.33 0.06
C GLY A 41 -7.46 0.31 -1.40
N ALA A 42 -8.37 -0.06 -2.31
CA ALA A 42 -8.10 0.01 -3.74
C ALA A 42 -7.88 1.47 -4.20
N VAL A 43 -8.75 2.38 -3.80
CA VAL A 43 -8.63 3.83 -4.12
C VAL A 43 -7.36 4.41 -3.50
N PHE A 44 -7.04 4.04 -2.27
CA PHE A 44 -5.82 4.48 -1.59
C PHE A 44 -4.55 3.98 -2.30
N GLY A 45 -4.52 2.71 -2.71
CA GLY A 45 -3.42 2.15 -3.50
C GLY A 45 -3.24 2.84 -4.87
N LEU A 46 -4.35 3.21 -5.51
CA LEU A 46 -4.32 3.99 -6.75
C LEU A 46 -3.79 5.41 -6.52
N ALA A 47 -4.25 6.09 -5.47
CA ALA A 47 -3.77 7.42 -5.11
C ALA A 47 -2.26 7.42 -4.79
N ILE A 48 -1.78 6.40 -4.09
CA ILE A 48 -0.35 6.19 -3.84
C ILE A 48 0.44 6.10 -5.15
N TYR A 49 -0.06 5.34 -6.14
CA TYR A 49 0.60 5.22 -7.44
C TYR A 49 0.68 6.57 -8.14
N VAL A 50 -0.44 7.29 -8.22
CA VAL A 50 -0.48 8.61 -8.87
C VAL A 50 0.47 9.58 -8.19
N ILE A 51 0.45 9.68 -6.87
CA ILE A 51 1.31 10.61 -6.12
C ILE A 51 2.79 10.24 -6.31
N ASN A 52 3.16 8.97 -6.14
CA ASN A 52 4.56 8.58 -6.26
C ASN A 52 5.09 8.77 -7.67
N PHE A 53 4.35 8.34 -8.69
CA PHE A 53 4.87 8.34 -10.04
C PHE A 53 4.67 9.66 -10.76
N TYR A 54 3.61 10.42 -10.49
CA TYR A 54 3.33 11.66 -11.22
C TYR A 54 3.74 12.93 -10.46
N LEU A 55 3.79 12.93 -9.12
CA LEU A 55 4.26 14.09 -8.34
C LEU A 55 5.70 13.92 -7.85
N ILE A 56 6.04 12.78 -7.24
CA ILE A 56 7.34 12.62 -6.54
C ILE A 56 8.45 12.18 -7.49
N ALA A 57 8.22 11.16 -8.31
CA ALA A 57 9.24 10.62 -9.21
C ALA A 57 9.82 11.63 -10.22
N PRO A 58 9.05 12.51 -10.89
CA PRO A 58 9.64 13.46 -11.84
C PRO A 58 10.48 14.54 -11.15
N ALA A 59 10.20 14.87 -9.89
CA ALA A 59 10.94 15.89 -9.14
C ALA A 59 12.20 15.34 -8.44
N MET A 60 12.14 14.11 -7.93
CA MET A 60 13.18 13.57 -7.05
C MET A 60 13.89 12.32 -7.59
N PHE A 61 13.24 11.56 -8.48
CA PHE A 61 13.72 10.25 -8.93
C PHE A 61 13.47 10.02 -10.43
N PRO A 62 14.03 10.83 -11.34
CA PRO A 62 13.76 10.74 -12.78
C PRO A 62 14.11 9.39 -13.41
N TRP A 63 15.02 8.61 -12.80
CA TRP A 63 15.32 7.23 -13.23
C TRP A 63 14.18 6.22 -12.98
N PHE A 64 13.13 6.59 -12.24
CA PHE A 64 11.92 5.78 -12.07
C PHE A 64 10.88 5.98 -13.18
N GLU A 65 11.12 6.87 -14.15
CA GLU A 65 10.16 7.06 -15.25
C GLU A 65 9.93 5.78 -16.07
N MET A 66 10.95 4.95 -16.26
CA MET A 66 10.81 3.65 -16.95
C MET A 66 9.89 2.67 -16.22
N ALA A 67 9.63 2.88 -14.92
CA ALA A 67 8.72 2.08 -14.12
C ALA A 67 7.28 2.63 -14.10
N ARG A 68 6.98 3.75 -14.78
CA ARG A 68 5.61 4.28 -15.03
C ARG A 68 4.84 3.42 -16.02
N ASN A 69 4.58 2.17 -15.66
CA ASN A 69 3.77 1.27 -16.48
C ASN A 69 2.45 0.95 -15.79
N ALA A 70 1.40 0.71 -16.57
CA ALA A 70 0.06 0.37 -16.07
C ALA A 70 0.08 -0.85 -15.13
N ILE A 71 0.98 -1.81 -15.39
CA ILE A 71 1.23 -2.98 -14.53
C ILE A 71 1.69 -2.54 -13.13
N SER A 72 2.56 -1.53 -13.05
CA SER A 72 3.08 -1.00 -11.79
C SER A 72 1.98 -0.29 -10.98
N GLY A 73 1.04 0.36 -11.66
CA GLY A 73 -0.15 0.95 -11.02
C GLY A 73 -1.13 -0.12 -10.53
N PHE A 74 -1.36 -1.15 -11.34
CA PHE A 74 -2.21 -2.28 -10.99
C PHE A 74 -1.70 -3.03 -9.75
N SER A 75 -0.41 -3.35 -9.68
CA SER A 75 0.19 -4.03 -8.53
C SER A 75 0.00 -3.25 -7.22
N ARG A 76 0.11 -1.92 -7.25
CA ARG A 76 -0.06 -1.07 -6.05
C ARG A 76 -1.52 -0.94 -5.62
N THR A 77 -2.43 -0.93 -6.60
CA THR A 77 -3.87 -0.96 -6.35
C THR A 77 -4.28 -2.29 -5.70
N MET A 78 -3.78 -3.42 -6.23
CA MET A 78 -3.98 -4.75 -5.66
C MET A 78 -3.39 -4.88 -4.26
N PHE A 79 -2.18 -4.34 -4.04
CA PHE A 79 -1.56 -4.30 -2.72
C PHE A 79 -2.45 -3.56 -1.70
N GLY A 80 -2.97 -2.37 -2.06
CA GLY A 80 -3.89 -1.60 -1.20
C GLY A 80 -5.19 -2.34 -0.89
N ALA A 81 -5.77 -3.03 -1.87
CA ALA A 81 -6.96 -3.84 -1.69
C ALA A 81 -6.71 -5.04 -0.74
N ILE A 82 -5.61 -5.77 -0.95
CA ILE A 82 -5.21 -6.91 -0.10
C ILE A 82 -4.91 -6.43 1.33
N LEU A 83 -4.24 -5.29 1.49
CA LEU A 83 -3.93 -4.72 2.80
C LEU A 83 -5.21 -4.41 3.59
N GLY A 84 -6.23 -3.81 2.95
CA GLY A 84 -7.50 -3.53 3.60
C GLY A 84 -8.24 -4.79 4.01
N VAL A 85 -8.28 -5.78 3.14
CA VAL A 85 -8.85 -7.11 3.44
C VAL A 85 -8.12 -7.77 4.61
N ALA A 86 -6.79 -7.85 4.54
CA ALA A 86 -5.95 -8.45 5.58
C ALA A 86 -6.14 -7.74 6.92
N TYR A 87 -6.21 -6.40 6.91
CA TYR A 87 -6.48 -5.61 8.09
C TYR A 87 -7.79 -6.07 8.75
N VAL A 88 -8.91 -6.02 8.02
CA VAL A 88 -10.22 -6.30 8.62
C VAL A 88 -10.35 -7.77 9.01
N TRP A 89 -9.68 -8.69 8.31
CA TRP A 89 -9.59 -10.09 8.71
C TRP A 89 -8.86 -10.27 10.04
N LEU A 90 -7.68 -9.66 10.21
CA LEU A 90 -6.91 -9.72 11.46
C LEU A 90 -7.63 -9.05 12.64
N ARG A 91 -8.48 -8.08 12.34
CA ARG A 91 -9.28 -7.32 13.31
C ARG A 91 -10.45 -8.14 13.88
N ARG A 92 -10.86 -9.25 13.25
CA ARG A 92 -11.94 -10.10 13.77
C ARG A 92 -11.44 -10.79 15.06
N PRO A 93 -12.14 -10.64 16.20
CA PRO A 93 -11.86 -11.45 17.37
C PRO A 93 -11.91 -12.91 16.95
N LYS A 94 -10.90 -13.70 17.34
CA LYS A 94 -11.09 -15.16 17.41
C LYS A 94 -12.28 -15.34 18.35
N GLU A 95 -13.40 -15.86 17.85
CA GLU A 95 -14.46 -16.37 18.70
C GLU A 95 -13.83 -17.53 19.49
N VAL A 96 -13.22 -17.20 20.63
CA VAL A 96 -12.73 -18.16 21.60
C VAL A 96 -13.98 -18.80 22.17
N GLY A 97 -14.18 -20.06 21.78
CA GLY A 97 -15.24 -20.99 22.13
C GLY A 97 -16.21 -20.53 23.21
N ALA A 98 -17.43 -20.19 22.79
CA ALA A 98 -18.58 -20.29 23.68
C ALA A 98 -18.74 -21.77 24.06
N HIS A 99 -18.26 -22.14 25.24
CA HIS A 99 -18.65 -23.39 25.91
C HIS A 99 -20.16 -23.32 26.19
N PRO A 100 -20.98 -24.25 25.66
CA PRO A 100 -22.34 -24.42 26.15
C PRO A 100 -22.24 -25.11 27.52
N GLY A 101 -22.65 -24.38 28.57
CA GLY A 101 -22.97 -24.94 29.87
C GLY A 101 -24.38 -25.52 29.88
#